data_AF-A0A367LVC8-F1
#
_entry.id   AF-A0A367LVC8-F1
#
_cell.length_a   1.000
_cell.length_b   1.000
_cell.length_c   1.000
_cell.angle_alpha   90.00
_cell.angle_beta   90.00
_cell.angle_gamma   90.00
#
_symmetry.space_group_name_H-M   'P 1'
#
loop_
_entity.id
_entity.type
_entity.pdbx_description
1 polymer ?
#
loop_
_entity_poly.entity_id
_entity_poly.type
_entity_poly.pdbx_seq_one_letter_code
_entity_poly.pdbx_strand_id
1 'polypeptide(L)'
;FLTMEDGAKAYQKEHADRFELVSNGIKDETDTSSQIRIVEQMIVSGVDALVIAPADSKALVPVVKKALDAGIVVVNIDNRFDPQVLQAKKIGVPFVGPDNRKGARLVG
;
A
#
# COMPACT_ATOMS: atom_id res chain seq x y z
N PHE A 1 5.63 11.20 -2.07
CA PHE A 1 5.29 10.29 -3.19
C PHE A 1 6.42 10.17 -4.22
N LEU A 2 6.82 11.26 -4.92
CA LEU A 2 7.75 11.18 -6.07
C LEU A 2 9.06 10.43 -5.80
N THR A 3 9.79 10.75 -4.73
CA THR A 3 11.07 10.07 -4.40
C THR A 3 10.92 8.56 -4.18
N MET A 4 9.81 8.12 -3.60
CA MET A 4 9.52 6.70 -3.40
C MET A 4 9.24 6.01 -4.73
N GLU A 5 8.46 6.67 -5.59
CA GLU A 5 8.17 6.18 -6.95
C GLU A 5 9.44 6.07 -7.79
N ASP A 6 10.30 7.09 -7.76
CA ASP A 6 11.58 7.09 -8.48
C ASP A 6 12.49 5.95 -8.01
N GLY A 7 12.58 5.73 -6.69
CA GLY A 7 13.33 4.60 -6.13
C GLY A 7 12.77 3.25 -6.57
N ALA A 8 11.44 3.09 -6.58
CA ALA A 8 10.80 1.86 -7.05
C ALA A 8 11.04 1.60 -8.54
N LYS A 9 10.95 2.64 -9.39
CA LYS A 9 11.23 2.55 -10.82
C LYS A 9 12.70 2.25 -11.10
N ALA A 10 13.63 2.87 -10.35
CA ALA A 10 15.04 2.57 -10.46
C ALA A 10 15.33 1.10 -10.10
N TYR A 11 14.75 0.60 -9.01
CA TYR A 11 14.88 -0.80 -8.61
C TYR A 11 14.31 -1.76 -9.67
N GLN A 12 13.13 -1.46 -10.23
CA GLN A 12 12.55 -2.28 -11.30
C GLN A 12 13.43 -2.27 -12.55
N LYS A 13 14.00 -1.12 -12.94
CA LYS A 13 14.89 -1.03 -14.11
C LYS A 13 16.12 -1.94 -13.98
N GLU A 14 16.67 -2.07 -12.79
CA GLU A 14 17.81 -2.97 -12.52
C GLU A 14 17.41 -4.45 -12.47
N HIS A 15 16.11 -4.75 -12.37
CA HIS A 15 15.55 -6.09 -12.18
C HIS A 15 14.40 -6.36 -13.16
N ALA A 16 14.49 -5.83 -14.37
CA ALA A 16 13.39 -5.79 -15.34
C ALA A 16 12.96 -7.19 -15.82
N ASP A 17 13.82 -8.20 -15.63
CA ASP A 17 13.58 -9.61 -15.91
C ASP A 17 12.77 -10.32 -14.81
N ARG A 18 12.61 -9.69 -13.63
CA ARG A 18 11.99 -10.31 -12.45
C ARG A 18 10.54 -9.92 -12.22
N PHE A 19 10.17 -8.69 -12.56
CA PHE A 19 8.82 -8.18 -12.37
C PHE A 19 8.55 -6.93 -13.20
N GLU A 20 7.27 -6.70 -13.48
CA GLU A 20 6.75 -5.43 -13.99
C GLU A 20 6.26 -4.55 -12.83
N LEU A 21 6.40 -3.23 -12.98
CA LEU A 21 5.93 -2.26 -11.99
C LEU A 21 4.87 -1.35 -12.60
N VAL A 22 3.68 -1.35 -11.98
CA VAL A 22 2.67 -0.33 -12.20
C VAL A 22 2.64 0.59 -10.97
N SER A 23 2.98 1.86 -11.15
CA SER A 23 2.93 2.87 -10.09
C SER A 23 1.75 3.81 -10.29
N ASN A 24 0.93 3.96 -9.24
CA ASN A 24 -0.19 4.90 -9.21
C ASN A 24 -0.20 5.69 -7.91
N GLY A 25 -0.68 6.92 -7.98
CA GLY A 25 -0.86 7.82 -6.84
C GLY A 25 -2.16 8.58 -6.94
N ILE A 26 -2.56 9.19 -5.83
CA ILE A 26 -3.67 10.13 -5.75
C ILE A 26 -3.15 11.56 -5.84
N LYS A 27 -3.98 12.49 -6.34
CA LYS A 27 -3.61 13.90 -6.49
C LYS A 27 -3.45 14.59 -5.13
N ASP A 28 -4.34 14.27 -4.21
CA ASP A 28 -4.38 14.81 -2.84
C ASP A 28 -4.31 13.65 -1.85
N GLU A 29 -3.51 13.80 -0.79
CA GLU A 29 -3.30 12.74 0.21
C GLU A 29 -4.56 12.32 0.96
N THR A 30 -5.62 13.14 0.89
CA THR A 30 -6.92 12.86 1.51
C THR A 30 -7.92 12.19 0.57
N ASP A 31 -7.59 12.02 -0.72
CA ASP A 31 -8.49 11.41 -1.71
C ASP A 31 -8.50 9.87 -1.62
N THR A 32 -8.99 9.40 -0.47
CA THR A 32 -9.22 7.99 -0.15
C THR A 32 -10.10 7.31 -1.21
N SER A 33 -11.07 8.05 -1.77
CA SER A 33 -11.99 7.50 -2.77
C SER A 33 -11.26 7.11 -4.07
N SER A 34 -10.32 7.94 -4.52
CA SER A 34 -9.50 7.64 -5.69
C SER A 34 -8.55 6.49 -5.40
N GLN A 35 -7.96 6.43 -4.20
CA GLN A 35 -7.09 5.30 -3.86
C GLN A 35 -7.84 3.96 -3.86
N ILE A 36 -9.09 3.95 -3.35
CA ILE A 36 -9.94 2.75 -3.42
C ILE A 36 -10.16 2.33 -4.88
N ARG A 37 -10.50 3.26 -5.77
CA ARG A 37 -10.68 2.97 -7.21
C ARG A 37 -9.42 2.41 -7.87
N ILE A 38 -8.25 2.94 -7.51
CA ILE A 38 -6.96 2.43 -8.00
C ILE A 38 -6.76 0.98 -7.54
N VAL A 39 -7.03 0.66 -6.28
CA VAL A 39 -6.91 -0.72 -5.79
C VAL A 39 -7.89 -1.65 -6.52
N GLU A 40 -9.14 -1.23 -6.73
CA GLU A 40 -10.12 -2.02 -7.50
C GLU A 40 -9.65 -2.26 -8.94
N GLN A 41 -9.04 -1.26 -9.59
CA GLN A 41 -8.44 -1.42 -10.91
C GLN A 41 -7.28 -2.42 -10.89
N MET A 42 -6.42 -2.40 -9.86
CA MET A 42 -5.31 -3.36 -9.74
C MET A 42 -5.82 -4.80 -9.53
N ILE A 43 -6.91 -4.97 -8.78
CA ILE A 43 -7.58 -6.27 -8.63
C ILE A 43 -8.08 -6.77 -9.99
N VAL A 44 -8.78 -5.92 -10.74
CA VAL A 44 -9.30 -6.27 -12.08
C VAL A 44 -8.18 -6.57 -13.07
N SER A 45 -7.06 -5.86 -12.96
CA SER A 45 -5.88 -6.06 -13.81
C SER A 45 -5.11 -7.34 -13.47
N GLY A 46 -5.45 -8.02 -12.38
CA GLY A 46 -4.87 -9.30 -12.00
C GLY A 46 -3.41 -9.23 -11.58
N VAL A 47 -3.00 -8.16 -10.89
CA VAL A 47 -1.63 -8.05 -10.37
C VAL A 47 -1.34 -9.15 -9.34
N ASP A 48 -0.13 -9.68 -9.32
CA ASP A 48 0.27 -10.72 -8.35
C ASP A 48 0.43 -10.17 -6.92
N ALA A 49 0.86 -8.90 -6.83
CA ALA A 49 1.11 -8.23 -5.56
C ALA A 49 0.70 -6.75 -5.58
N LEU A 50 0.27 -6.26 -4.42
CA LEU A 50 -0.12 -4.88 -4.16
C LEU A 50 0.73 -4.32 -3.01
N VAL A 51 1.57 -3.33 -3.30
CA VAL A 51 2.29 -2.55 -2.28
C VAL A 51 1.56 -1.23 -2.06
N ILE A 52 1.08 -0.98 -0.84
CA ILE A 52 0.18 0.14 -0.55
C ILE A 52 0.63 1.01 0.64
N ALA A 53 0.77 2.31 0.38
CA ALA A 53 0.83 3.38 1.38
C ALA A 53 -0.59 3.97 1.53
N PRO A 54 -1.38 3.57 2.55
CA PRO A 54 -2.79 3.96 2.65
C PRO A 54 -2.95 5.44 3.02
N ALA A 55 -3.84 6.13 2.30
CA ALA A 55 -4.30 7.48 2.58
C ALA A 55 -5.14 7.53 3.88
N ASP A 56 -5.88 6.46 4.16
CA ASP A 56 -6.64 6.28 5.39
C ASP A 56 -6.45 4.86 5.95
N SER A 57 -6.09 4.77 7.23
CA SER A 57 -5.71 3.52 7.89
C SER A 57 -6.87 2.56 8.15
N LYS A 58 -8.12 2.98 7.94
CA LYS A 58 -9.34 2.19 8.18
C LYS A 58 -10.16 2.00 6.92
N ALA A 59 -10.39 3.06 6.16
CA ALA A 59 -11.29 3.09 5.01
C ALA A 59 -10.80 2.25 3.82
N LEU A 60 -9.48 2.03 3.71
CA LEU A 60 -8.88 1.17 2.68
C LEU A 60 -8.94 -0.31 3.03
N VAL A 61 -9.18 -0.67 4.29
CA VAL A 61 -9.17 -2.07 4.74
C VAL A 61 -10.17 -2.96 3.98
N PRO A 62 -11.43 -2.54 3.71
CA PRO A 62 -12.37 -3.34 2.94
C PRO A 62 -11.88 -3.67 1.52
N VAL A 63 -11.27 -2.72 0.79
CA VAL A 63 -10.77 -2.98 -0.57
C VAL A 63 -9.48 -3.81 -0.56
N VAL A 64 -8.63 -3.63 0.45
CA VAL A 64 -7.46 -4.50 0.67
C VAL A 64 -7.89 -5.93 0.95
N LYS A 65 -8.96 -6.14 1.74
CA LYS A 65 -9.52 -7.46 1.95
C LYS A 65 -9.99 -8.08 0.62
N LYS A 66 -10.65 -7.31 -0.26
CA LYS A 66 -11.03 -7.80 -1.60
C LYS A 66 -9.81 -8.26 -2.40
N ALA A 67 -8.68 -7.53 -2.35
CA ALA A 67 -7.45 -7.91 -3.03
C ALA A 67 -6.88 -9.23 -2.48
N LEU A 68 -6.79 -9.37 -1.15
CA LEU A 68 -6.36 -10.61 -0.50
C LEU A 68 -7.27 -11.79 -0.86
N ASP A 69 -8.59 -11.58 -0.84
CA ASP A 69 -9.58 -12.62 -1.18
C ASP A 69 -9.50 -13.00 -2.68
N ALA A 70 -8.98 -12.12 -3.54
CA ALA A 70 -8.67 -12.41 -4.95
C ALA A 70 -7.32 -13.11 -5.17
N GLY A 71 -6.59 -13.46 -4.10
CA GLY A 71 -5.29 -14.14 -4.16
C GLY A 71 -4.08 -13.21 -4.33
N ILE A 72 -4.29 -11.89 -4.27
CA ILE A 72 -3.22 -10.90 -4.44
C ILE A 72 -2.46 -10.75 -3.12
N VAL A 73 -1.13 -10.82 -3.19
CA VAL A 73 -0.28 -10.57 -2.00
C VAL A 73 -0.28 -9.08 -1.69
N VAL A 74 -0.68 -8.69 -0.47
CA VAL A 74 -0.69 -7.27 -0.06
C VAL A 74 0.41 -6.97 0.95
N VAL A 75 1.20 -5.91 0.71
CA VAL A 75 2.20 -5.37 1.64
C VAL A 75 1.86 -3.91 1.95
N ASN A 76 1.74 -3.59 3.24
CA ASN A 76 1.50 -2.24 3.70
C ASN A 76 2.82 -1.51 3.97
N ILE A 77 2.97 -0.28 3.45
CA ILE A 77 4.13 0.56 3.69
C ILE A 77 3.74 1.92 4.30
N ASP A 78 4.73 2.61 4.85
CA ASP A 78 4.63 4.00 5.33
C ASP A 78 3.60 4.23 6.44
N ASN A 79 2.34 4.46 6.11
CA ASN A 79 1.24 4.55 7.06
C ASN A 79 0.67 3.17 7.39
N ARG A 80 0.70 2.78 8.66
CA ARG A 80 0.20 1.47 9.07
C ARG A 80 -1.34 1.45 9.09
N PHE A 81 -1.95 0.40 8.54
CA PHE A 81 -3.36 0.10 8.76
C PHE A 81 -3.70 -0.05 10.25
N ASP A 82 -4.92 0.31 10.63
CA ASP A 82 -5.38 0.16 12.00
C ASP A 82 -5.41 -1.35 12.40
N PRO A 83 -4.60 -1.77 13.38
CA PRO A 83 -4.50 -3.19 13.75
C PRO A 83 -5.83 -3.78 14.24
N GLN A 84 -6.69 -2.99 14.89
CA GLN A 84 -7.99 -3.46 15.38
C GLN A 84 -8.93 -3.75 14.23
N VAL A 85 -8.90 -2.90 13.18
CA VAL A 85 -9.72 -3.11 11.97
C VAL A 85 -9.24 -4.33 11.21
N LEU A 86 -7.92 -4.52 11.06
CA LEU A 86 -7.35 -5.74 10.45
C LEU A 86 -7.77 -7.00 11.22
N GLN A 87 -7.66 -6.98 12.56
CA GLN A 87 -8.03 -8.10 13.42
C GLN A 87 -9.53 -8.42 13.35
N ALA A 88 -10.39 -7.40 13.39
CA ALA A 88 -11.84 -7.58 13.27
C ALA A 88 -12.25 -8.22 11.93
N LYS A 89 -11.49 -7.95 10.87
CA LYS A 89 -11.67 -8.54 9.54
C LYS A 89 -10.90 -9.85 9.34
N LYS A 90 -10.14 -10.30 10.35
CA LYS A 90 -9.30 -11.51 10.34
C LYS A 90 -8.33 -11.55 9.16
N ILE A 91 -7.73 -10.40 8.83
CA ILE A 91 -6.75 -10.29 7.76
C ILE A 91 -5.36 -9.96 8.33
N GLY A 92 -4.34 -10.61 7.77
CA GLY A 92 -2.94 -10.31 8.06
C GLY A 92 -2.32 -9.58 6.89
N VAL A 93 -1.76 -8.39 7.15
CA VAL A 93 -1.01 -7.61 6.15
C VAL A 93 0.35 -7.25 6.76
N PRO A 94 1.47 -7.72 6.20
CA PRO A 94 2.79 -7.33 6.68
C PRO A 94 3.00 -5.82 6.48
N PHE A 95 3.72 -5.19 7.41
CA PHE A 95 4.01 -3.77 7.39
C PHE A 95 5.52 -3.51 7.29
N VAL A 96 5.91 -2.65 6.35
CA VAL A 96 7.28 -2.14 6.18
C VAL A 96 7.27 -0.62 6.27
N GLY A 97 7.79 -0.09 7.38
CA GLY A 97 7.83 1.35 7.58
C GLY A 97 8.52 1.73 8.88
N PRO A 98 8.76 3.03 9.09
CA PRO A 98 9.43 3.53 10.28
C PRO A 98 8.57 3.38 11.54
N ASP A 99 9.21 3.44 12.71
CA ASP A 99 8.52 3.71 13.97
C ASP A 99 8.37 5.23 14.13
N ASN A 100 7.21 5.75 13.73
CA ASN A 100 6.93 7.19 13.79
C ASN A 100 6.93 7.75 15.23
N ARG A 101 6.67 6.94 16.27
CA ARG A 101 6.75 7.41 17.66
C ARG A 101 8.20 7.60 18.09
N LYS A 102 9.05 6.63 17.78
CA LYS A 102 10.50 6.74 18.03
C LYS A 102 11.10 7.87 17.22
N GLY A 103 10.70 8.00 15.95
CA GLY A 103 11.08 9.12 15.08
C GLY A 103 10.73 10.46 15.71
N ALA A 104 9.46 10.67 16.07
CA ALA A 104 9.01 11.92 16.71
C ALA A 104 9.80 12.25 17.99
N ARG A 105 10.04 11.26 18.86
CA ARG A 105 10.80 11.45 20.10
C ARG A 105 12.25 11.90 19.88
N LEU A 106 12.87 11.55 18.75
CA LEU A 106 14.23 12.00 18.44
C LEU A 106 14.28 13.47 17.99
N VAL A 107 13.17 14.02 17.51
CA VAL A 107 13.08 15.39 16.99
C VAL A 107 12.53 16.39 18.00
N GLY A 108 11.81 15.94 19.04
CA GLY A 108 11.28 16.80 20.13
C GLY A 108 10.45 16.04 21.16
#